data_AF-A0A1X0QH94-F1
#
_entry.id   AF-A0A1X0QH94-F1
#
_cell.length_a   1.000
_cell.length_b   1.000
_cell.length_c   1.000
_cell.angle_alpha   90.00
_cell.angle_beta   90.00
_cell.angle_gamma   90.00
#
_symmetry.space_group_name_H-M   'P 1'
#
loop_
_entity.id
_entity.type
_entity.pdbx_description
1 polymer ?
#
loop_
_entity_poly.entity_id
_entity_poly.type
_entity_poly.pdbx_seq_one_letter_code
_entity_poly.pdbx_strand_id
1 'polypeptide(L)'
;MPKKAVIKKITPDNNNIFNNITLKYWDEEYITMGTGYVEIKDDIMTFIRDGLFTRLLSVRLSKGFLKRNGNSIDFTTQKGKYRLEFKEGIDKFIKTFSIYFCRSLERCLKVIY
;
A
#
# COMPACT_ATOMS: atom_id res chain seq x y z
N MET A 1 1.20 -35.30 -18.41
CA MET A 1 0.41 -34.27 -17.71
C MET A 1 1.35 -33.22 -17.13
N PRO A 2 1.23 -31.92 -17.42
CA PRO A 2 2.05 -30.91 -16.77
C PRO A 2 1.65 -30.82 -15.30
N LYS A 3 2.60 -31.08 -14.39
CA LYS A 3 2.40 -30.94 -12.94
C LYS A 3 2.06 -29.47 -12.67
N LYS A 4 0.82 -29.20 -12.24
CA LYS A 4 0.40 -27.89 -11.72
C LYS A 4 1.37 -27.51 -10.59
N ALA A 5 2.18 -26.47 -10.82
CA ALA A 5 2.98 -25.87 -9.76
C ALA A 5 2.00 -25.31 -8.71
N VAL A 6 1.94 -25.97 -7.56
CA VAL A 6 1.21 -25.47 -6.39
C VAL A 6 2.01 -24.29 -5.87
N ILE A 7 1.61 -23.08 -6.25
CA ILE A 7 2.13 -21.85 -5.63
C ILE A 7 1.66 -21.90 -4.17
N LYS A 8 2.55 -22.33 -3.26
CA LYS A 8 2.33 -22.17 -1.83
C LYS A 8 2.12 -20.67 -1.60
N LYS A 9 0.91 -20.28 -1.17
CA LYS A 9 0.68 -18.94 -0.63
C LYS A 9 1.67 -18.79 0.50
N ILE A 10 2.72 -18.00 0.29
CA ILE A 10 3.54 -17.48 1.37
C ILE A 10 2.56 -16.65 2.18
N THR A 11 2.15 -17.12 3.36
CA THR A 11 1.49 -16.29 4.37
C THR A 11 2.56 -15.32 4.85
N PRO A 12 2.53 -14.04 4.44
CA PRO A 12 3.54 -13.11 4.88
C PRO A 12 3.29 -12.83 6.37
N ASP A 13 4.35 -12.60 7.14
CA ASP A 13 4.27 -12.36 8.58
C ASP A 13 3.12 -11.42 8.94
N ASN A 14 2.39 -11.79 9.99
CA ASN A 14 1.08 -11.24 10.38
C ASN A 14 1.06 -9.73 10.72
N ASN A 15 2.20 -9.02 10.69
CA ASN A 15 2.30 -7.59 10.98
C ASN A 15 3.12 -6.85 9.90
N ASN A 16 2.52 -6.59 8.73
CA ASN A 16 3.11 -5.71 7.73
C ASN A 16 2.77 -4.25 8.06
N ILE A 17 3.47 -3.74 9.07
CA ILE A 17 3.33 -2.37 9.57
C ILE A 17 4.48 -1.51 9.03
N PHE A 18 4.13 -0.36 8.45
CA PHE A 18 5.05 0.63 7.90
C PHE A 18 4.82 1.96 8.60
N ASN A 19 5.82 2.42 9.35
CA ASN A 19 5.72 3.63 10.17
C ASN A 19 6.20 4.88 9.41
N ASN A 20 6.01 6.05 10.02
CA ASN A 20 6.53 7.33 9.53
C ASN A 20 5.99 7.71 8.13
N ILE A 21 4.69 7.47 7.92
CA ILE A 21 3.99 7.76 6.66
C ILE A 21 3.07 8.95 6.86
N THR A 22 3.13 9.92 5.96
CA THR A 22 2.18 11.02 5.91
C THR A 22 1.13 10.75 4.84
N LEU A 23 -0.14 10.73 5.24
CA LEU A 23 -1.27 10.61 4.32
C LEU A 23 -1.72 12.00 3.87
N LYS A 24 -1.83 12.19 2.55
CA LYS A 24 -2.39 13.39 1.94
C LYS A 24 -3.56 13.03 1.02
N TYR A 25 -4.58 13.88 1.02
CA TYR A 25 -5.63 13.89 0.01
C TYR A 25 -5.25 14.94 -1.04
N TRP A 26 -5.46 14.66 -2.32
CA TRP A 26 -4.98 15.54 -3.41
C TRP A 26 -5.93 15.61 -4.61
N ASP A 27 -7.21 15.28 -4.44
CA ASP A 27 -8.18 15.34 -5.54
C ASP A 27 -8.61 16.78 -5.85
N GLU A 28 -9.08 17.52 -4.84
CA GLU A 28 -9.55 18.90 -4.97
C GLU A 28 -8.57 19.91 -4.34
N GLU A 29 -7.95 19.55 -3.23
CA GLU A 29 -6.94 20.35 -2.53
C GLU A 29 -5.85 19.43 -1.95
N TYR A 30 -4.62 19.93 -1.86
CA TYR A 30 -3.50 19.19 -1.28
C TYR A 30 -3.55 19.25 0.24
N ILE A 31 -4.44 18.45 0.84
CA ILE A 31 -4.70 18.44 2.28
C ILE A 31 -3.85 17.36 2.95
N THR A 32 -3.03 17.78 3.93
CA THR A 32 -2.32 16.82 4.78
C THR A 32 -3.27 16.29 5.85
N MET A 33 -3.60 15.01 5.77
CA MET A 33 -4.54 14.35 6.71
C MET A 33 -3.87 13.94 8.03
N GLY A 34 -2.56 13.71 8.00
CA GLY A 34 -1.74 13.45 9.18
C GLY A 34 -0.61 12.46 8.94
N THR A 35 0.22 12.28 9.96
CA THR A 35 1.30 11.29 10.00
C THR A 35 0.89 10.10 10.86
N GLY A 36 1.34 8.92 10.49
CA GLY A 36 0.93 7.67 11.09
C GLY A 36 1.68 6.47 10.53
N TYR A 37 1.02 5.33 10.61
CA TYR A 37 1.51 4.08 10.05
C TYR A 37 0.48 3.43 9.14
N VAL A 38 0.96 2.59 8.22
CA VAL A 38 0.14 1.77 7.34
C VAL A 38 0.29 0.32 7.73
N GLU A 39 -0.84 -0.35 7.90
CA GLU A 39 -0.94 -1.79 8.12
C GLU A 39 -1.51 -2.46 6.86
N ILE A 40 -0.89 -3.54 6.38
CA ILE A 40 -1.44 -4.40 5.32
C ILE A 40 -1.81 -5.76 5.91
N LYS A 41 -3.09 -6.12 5.82
CA LYS A 41 -3.64 -7.39 6.29
C LYS A 41 -4.78 -7.88 5.39
N ASP A 42 -4.81 -9.16 5.04
CA ASP A 42 -5.89 -9.81 4.28
C ASP A 42 -6.34 -9.00 3.04
N ASP A 43 -5.37 -8.50 2.29
CA ASP A 43 -5.54 -7.65 1.10
C ASP A 43 -6.07 -6.22 1.34
N ILE A 44 -6.10 -5.77 2.59
CA ILE A 44 -6.57 -4.44 3.01
C ILE A 44 -5.39 -3.64 3.53
N MET A 45 -5.22 -2.44 2.97
CA MET A 45 -4.31 -1.42 3.49
C MET A 45 -5.09 -0.47 4.40
N THR A 46 -4.64 -0.32 5.64
CA THR A 46 -5.23 0.61 6.60
C THR A 46 -4.19 1.63 7.05
N PHE A 47 -4.50 2.91 6.89
CA PHE A 47 -3.73 4.01 7.49
C PHE A 47 -4.31 4.37 8.85
N ILE A 48 -3.43 4.43 9.86
CA ILE A 48 -3.75 4.77 11.24
C ILE A 48 -2.90 5.97 11.63
N ARG A 49 -3.55 7.06 12.06
CA ARG A 49 -2.87 8.30 12.46
C ARG A 49 -2.25 8.14 13.85
N ASP A 50 -1.01 8.64 13.99
CA ASP A 50 -0.30 8.67 15.27
C ASP A 50 -1.01 9.58 16.30
N GLY A 51 -0.90 9.22 17.58
CA GLY A 51 -1.42 9.99 18.71
C GLY A 51 -2.91 9.82 19.00
N LEU A 52 -3.73 9.47 18.00
CA LEU A 52 -5.17 9.27 18.16
C LEU A 52 -5.63 7.83 17.86
N PHE A 53 -4.73 6.96 17.41
CA PHE A 53 -5.02 5.58 16.95
C PHE A 53 -6.26 5.51 16.05
N THR A 54 -6.53 6.59 15.32
CA THR A 54 -7.74 6.73 14.52
C THR A 54 -7.46 6.19 13.14
N ARG A 55 -8.27 5.22 12.72
CA ARG A 55 -8.25 4.68 11.36
C ARG A 55 -8.82 5.76 10.43
N LEU A 56 -7.96 6.38 9.63
CA LEU A 56 -8.39 7.42 8.68
C LEU A 56 -8.80 6.84 7.34
N LEU A 57 -8.17 5.75 6.93
CA LEU A 57 -8.38 5.20 5.60
C LEU A 57 -8.15 3.70 5.60
N SER A 58 -9.13 2.94 5.16
CA SER A 58 -8.99 1.51 4.84
C SER A 58 -9.37 1.29 3.40
N VAL A 59 -8.43 0.76 2.62
CA VAL A 59 -8.59 0.53 1.18
C VAL A 59 -8.34 -0.94 0.91
N ARG A 60 -9.33 -1.58 0.28
CA ARG A 60 -9.12 -2.90 -0.29
C ARG A 60 -8.22 -2.75 -1.52
N LEU A 61 -7.03 -3.33 -1.44
CA LEU A 61 -5.99 -3.24 -2.46
C LEU A 61 -6.27 -4.18 -3.64
N SER A 62 -7.50 -4.21 -4.17
CA SER A 62 -7.87 -5.13 -5.24
C SER A 62 -8.05 -4.47 -6.61
N LYS A 63 -8.12 -3.13 -6.66
CA LYS A 63 -8.52 -2.38 -7.88
C LYS A 63 -7.93 -0.96 -8.03
N GLY A 64 -7.05 -0.52 -7.13
CA GLY A 64 -6.42 0.79 -7.22
C GLY A 64 -5.06 0.71 -7.90
N PHE A 65 -4.81 1.57 -8.89
CA PHE A 65 -3.46 1.79 -9.40
C PHE A 65 -2.63 2.46 -8.29
N LEU A 66 -1.66 1.72 -7.72
CA LEU A 66 -0.59 2.32 -6.94
C LEU A 66 0.48 2.79 -7.91
N LYS A 67 0.78 4.08 -7.95
CA LYS A 67 1.87 4.64 -8.74
C LYS A 67 2.96 5.14 -7.80
N ARG A 68 4.21 4.73 -8.02
CA ARG A 68 5.34 5.30 -7.27
C ARG A 68 5.70 6.67 -7.84
N ASN A 69 5.95 7.63 -6.96
CA ASN A 69 6.51 8.92 -7.32
C ASN A 69 7.61 9.29 -6.31
N GLY A 70 8.85 8.93 -6.62
CA GLY A 70 9.97 9.07 -5.68
C GLY A 70 9.75 8.28 -4.38
N ASN A 71 9.62 9.02 -3.27
CA ASN A 71 9.33 8.50 -1.93
C ASN A 71 7.83 8.55 -1.57
N SER A 72 6.95 8.71 -2.56
CA SER A 72 5.51 8.61 -2.35
C SER A 72 4.86 7.52 -3.18
N ILE A 73 3.71 7.05 -2.68
CA ILE A 73 2.80 6.17 -3.41
C ILE A 73 1.48 6.91 -3.59
N ASP A 74 1.12 7.11 -4.85
CA ASP A 74 -0.13 7.74 -5.25
C ASP A 74 -1.15 6.65 -5.55
N PHE A 75 -2.37 6.81 -5.06
CA PHE A 75 -3.43 5.85 -5.27
C PHE A 75 -4.80 6.49 -5.30
N THR A 76 -5.69 5.90 -6.09
CA THR A 76 -7.07 6.38 -6.24
C THR A 76 -8.02 5.39 -5.61
N THR A 77 -8.98 5.90 -4.85
CA THR A 77 -10.08 5.14 -4.25
C THR A 77 -11.42 5.70 -4.73
N GLN A 78 -12.53 5.08 -4.35
CA GLN A 78 -13.87 5.63 -4.61
C GLN A 78 -14.12 6.98 -3.91
N LYS A 79 -13.36 7.29 -2.85
CA LYS A 79 -13.46 8.55 -2.09
C LYS A 79 -12.55 9.66 -2.63
N GLY A 80 -11.79 9.38 -3.68
CA GLY A 80 -10.87 10.32 -4.33
C GLY A 80 -9.42 9.84 -4.32
N LYS A 81 -8.52 10.78 -4.62
CA LYS A 81 -7.09 10.52 -4.79
C LYS A 81 -6.31 10.79 -3.49
N TYR A 82 -5.39 9.89 -3.18
CA TYR A 82 -4.55 9.94 -2.00
C TYR A 82 -3.08 9.75 -2.34
N ARG A 83 -2.21 10.24 -1.46
CA ARG A 83 -0.76 10.04 -1.52
C ARG A 83 -0.25 9.61 -0.15
N LEU A 84 0.52 8.53 -0.11
CA LEU A 84 1.33 8.15 1.05
C LEU A 84 2.74 8.67 0.81
N GLU A 85 3.20 9.62 1.62
CA GLU A 85 4.59 10.08 1.62
C GLU A 85 5.37 9.31 2.69
N PHE A 86 6.36 8.54 2.26
CA PHE A 86 7.19 7.72 3.14
C PHE A 86 8.45 8.52 3.49
N LYS A 87 8.73 8.68 4.79
CA LYS A 87 10.06 9.15 5.22
C LYS A 87 11.13 8.08 4.98
N GLU A 88 10.76 6.81 5.18
CA GLU A 88 11.63 5.65 5.02
C GLU A 88 10.80 4.40 4.66
N GLY A 89 11.45 3.34 4.19
CA GLY A 89 10.82 2.02 4.05
C GLY A 89 9.88 1.84 2.84
N ILE A 90 9.85 2.77 1.88
CA ILE A 90 9.01 2.65 0.68
C ILE A 90 9.36 1.42 -0.16
N ASP A 91 10.63 1.05 -0.28
CA ASP A 91 11.03 -0.14 -1.06
C ASP A 91 10.56 -1.44 -0.37
N LYS A 92 10.59 -1.47 0.97
CA LYS A 92 10.04 -2.59 1.75
C LYS A 92 8.53 -2.66 1.56
N PHE A 93 7.85 -1.52 1.58
CA PHE A 93 6.40 -1.42 1.31
C PHE A 93 6.05 -1.96 -0.08
N ILE A 94 6.74 -1.50 -1.13
CA ILE A 94 6.51 -1.97 -2.51
C ILE A 94 6.77 -3.48 -2.63
N LYS A 95 7.84 -3.99 -2.01
CA LYS A 95 8.16 -5.42 -2.03
C LYS A 95 7.07 -6.24 -1.35
N THR A 96 6.65 -5.83 -0.16
CA THR A 96 5.55 -6.48 0.57
C THR A 96 4.26 -6.42 -0.23
N PHE A 97 3.87 -5.25 -0.73
CA PHE A 97 2.71 -5.08 -1.60
C PHE A 97 2.79 -6.02 -2.83
N SER A 98 3.94 -6.09 -3.49
CA SER A 98 4.13 -6.97 -4.65
C SER A 98 3.93 -8.45 -4.32
N ILE A 99 4.30 -8.90 -3.12
CA ILE A 99 4.08 -10.29 -2.66
C ILE A 99 2.59 -10.58 -2.46
N TYR A 100 1.85 -9.64 -1.85
CA TYR A 100 0.41 -9.80 -1.61
C TYR A 100 -0.40 -9.76 -2.92
N PHE A 101 -0.04 -8.89 -3.87
CA PHE A 101 -0.93 -8.56 -4.99
C PHE A 101 -0.46 -9.08 -6.34
N CYS A 102 0.84 -9.27 -6.54
CA CYS A 102 1.37 -9.72 -7.81
C CYS A 102 1.84 -11.16 -7.72
N ARG A 103 1.04 -12.06 -8.31
CA ARG A 103 1.44 -13.46 -8.57
C ARG A 103 2.71 -13.57 -9.44
N SER A 104 3.18 -12.48 -10.03
CA SER A 104 4.49 -12.34 -10.68
C SER A 104 5.04 -10.91 -10.48
N LEU A 105 6.24 -10.81 -9.89
CA LEU A 105 6.96 -9.56 -9.62
C LEU A 105 7.17 -8.70 -10.88
N GLU A 106 7.41 -9.32 -12.04
CA GLU A 106 7.65 -8.62 -13.32
C GLU A 106 6.44 -7.83 -13.82
N ARG A 107 5.21 -8.32 -13.58
CA ARG A 107 3.99 -7.59 -13.92
C ARG A 107 3.71 -6.44 -12.94
N CYS A 108 4.11 -6.57 -11.68
CA CYS A 108 3.93 -5.51 -10.68
C CYS A 108 4.84 -4.32 -10.93
N LEU A 109 6.11 -4.59 -11.27
CA LEU A 109 7.08 -3.53 -11.51
C LEU A 109 6.67 -2.62 -12.66
N LYS A 110 6.00 -3.13 -13.70
CA LYS A 110 5.42 -2.31 -14.78
C LYS A 110 4.20 -1.44 -14.38
N VAL A 111 3.54 -1.75 -13.26
CA VAL A 111 2.39 -0.97 -12.76
C VAL A 111 2.86 0.12 -11.79
N ILE A 112 3.98 -0.13 -11.09
CA ILE A 112 4.51 0.75 -10.05
C ILE A 112 5.54 1.74 -10.62
N TYR A 113 6.32 1.36 -11.64
CA TYR A 113 7.29 2.22 -12.36
C TYR A 113 6.69 2.92 -13.57
#